data_AF-A0A7K1SZD1-F1
#
_entry.id   AF-A0A7K1SZD1-F1
#
_cell.length_a   1.000
_cell.length_b   1.000
_cell.length_c   1.000
_cell.angle_alpha   90.00
_cell.angle_beta   90.00
_cell.angle_gamma   90.00
#
_symmetry.space_group_name_H-M   'P 1'
#
loop_
_entity.id
_entity.type
_entity.pdbx_description
1 polymer ?
#
loop_
_entity_poly.entity_id
_entity_poly.type
_entity_poly.pdbx_seq_one_letter_code
_entity_poly.pdbx_strand_id
1 'polypeptide(L)'
;MKHLLISLLAVLLMILFAFACNNTSEIDSKKTELIQKEKELLKRENELLQKEKELDKPLLKQTHQPATITESQNNNKKVDNLDYLKKLNGKYPYEVKLFNNSALTRRLKSLLGSRYKFFKDTWVVETPIKISNNNFIASGCQQHNCGNTNFIIVVDFLKDIVYAGIREEGTVKVYSEDESNNAEINRWANDN
;
A
#
# COMPACT_ATOMS: atom_id res chain seq x y z
N MET A 1 -63.01 29.06 -10.33
CA MET A 1 -62.43 27.73 -10.01
C MET A 1 -60.94 27.60 -10.39
N LYS A 2 -60.50 27.98 -11.60
CA LYS A 2 -59.09 27.87 -12.02
C LYS A 2 -58.09 28.69 -11.16
N HIS A 3 -58.46 29.90 -10.74
CA HIS A 3 -57.61 30.73 -9.86
C HIS A 3 -57.44 30.17 -8.44
N LEU A 4 -58.44 29.44 -7.93
CA LEU A 4 -58.38 28.82 -6.60
C LEU A 4 -57.43 27.62 -6.60
N LEU A 5 -57.41 26.85 -7.70
CA LEU A 5 -56.53 25.69 -7.89
C LEU A 5 -55.05 26.08 -8.01
N ILE A 6 -54.76 27.19 -8.71
CA ILE A 6 -53.40 27.72 -8.87
C ILE A 6 -52.86 28.25 -7.54
N SER A 7 -53.69 28.92 -6.74
CA SER A 7 -53.30 29.42 -5.42
C SER A 7 -52.98 28.27 -4.45
N LEU A 8 -53.72 27.16 -4.51
CA LEU A 8 -53.47 25.98 -3.66
C LEU A 8 -52.15 25.27 -4.04
N LEU A 9 -51.85 25.18 -5.33
CA LEU A 9 -50.60 24.61 -5.84
C LEU A 9 -49.37 25.43 -5.42
N ALA A 10 -49.47 26.76 -5.42
CA ALA A 10 -48.38 27.65 -5.00
C ALA A 10 -48.06 27.51 -3.49
N VAL A 11 -49.09 27.36 -2.65
CA VAL A 11 -48.92 27.16 -1.20
C VAL A 11 -48.32 25.79 -0.90
N LEU A 12 -48.73 24.74 -1.61
CA LEU A 12 -48.16 23.40 -1.47
C LEU A 12 -46.67 23.35 -1.86
N LEU A 13 -46.29 24.08 -2.92
CA LEU A 13 -44.89 24.18 -3.36
C LEU A 13 -44.01 24.90 -2.32
N MET A 14 -44.53 25.96 -1.69
CA MET A 14 -43.82 26.70 -0.63
C MET A 14 -43.60 25.85 0.63
N ILE A 15 -44.55 24.99 0.99
CA ILE A 15 -44.41 24.06 2.13
C ILE A 15 -43.32 23.01 1.83
N LEU A 16 -43.27 22.48 0.60
CA LEU A 16 -42.23 21.52 0.20
C LEU A 16 -40.81 22.13 0.24
N PHE A 17 -40.65 23.42 -0.08
CA PHE A 17 -39.37 24.12 0.03
C PHE A 17 -38.92 24.33 1.49
N ALA A 18 -39.85 24.49 2.44
CA ALA A 18 -39.51 24.69 3.86
C ALA A 18 -38.97 23.41 4.53
N PHE A 19 -39.36 22.22 4.07
CA PHE A 19 -38.85 20.94 4.61
C PHE A 19 -37.44 20.57 4.11
N ALA A 20 -36.95 21.18 3.03
CA ALA A 20 -35.65 20.85 2.45
C ALA A 20 -34.44 21.51 3.16
N CYS A 21 -34.66 22.51 4.02
CA CYS A 21 -33.56 23.28 4.61
C CYS A 21 -33.15 22.85 6.03
N ASN A 22 -33.87 21.94 6.69
CA ASN A 22 -33.63 21.66 8.12
C ASN A 22 -32.65 20.51 8.41
N ASN A 23 -32.25 19.70 7.42
CA ASN A 23 -31.42 18.50 7.63
C ASN A 23 -29.95 18.66 7.21
N THR A 24 -29.54 19.82 6.67
CA THR A 24 -28.18 20.03 6.14
C THR A 24 -27.17 20.54 7.18
N SER A 25 -27.61 21.27 8.21
CA SER A 25 -26.71 21.90 9.19
C SER A 25 -26.05 20.93 10.19
N GLU A 26 -26.67 19.79 10.48
CA GLU A 26 -26.17 18.82 11.46
C GLU A 26 -25.11 17.87 10.87
N ILE A 27 -25.17 17.60 9.56
CA ILE A 27 -24.23 16.72 8.87
C ILE A 27 -22.89 17.43 8.60
N ASP A 28 -22.93 18.73 8.27
CA ASP A 28 -21.72 19.51 8.01
C ASP A 28 -20.91 19.82 9.28
N SER A 29 -21.57 20.00 10.43
CA SER A 29 -20.87 20.20 11.71
C SER A 29 -20.10 18.93 12.14
N LYS A 30 -20.75 17.76 12.05
CA LYS A 30 -20.14 16.48 12.39
C LYS A 30 -18.99 16.10 11.46
N LYS A 31 -19.11 16.42 10.16
CA LYS A 31 -18.02 16.24 9.18
C LYS A 31 -16.82 17.14 9.49
N THR A 32 -17.07 18.37 9.91
CA THR A 32 -16.01 19.32 10.28
C THR A 32 -15.28 18.88 11.55
N GLU A 33 -16.01 18.36 12.55
CA GLU A 33 -15.43 17.80 13.78
C GLU A 33 -14.55 16.57 13.50
N LEU A 34 -14.98 15.69 12.59
CA LEU A 34 -14.21 14.51 12.20
C LEU A 34 -12.86 14.90 11.55
N ILE A 35 -12.89 15.87 10.64
CA ILE A 35 -11.70 16.40 9.96
C ILE A 35 -10.76 17.07 10.97
N GLN A 36 -11.30 17.77 11.96
CA GLN A 36 -10.50 18.40 13.01
C GLN A 36 -9.80 17.34 13.87
N LYS A 37 -10.51 16.27 14.25
CA LYS A 37 -9.95 15.16 15.01
C LYS A 37 -8.87 14.40 14.24
N GLU A 38 -9.05 14.21 12.93
CA GLU A 38 -8.04 13.59 12.06
C GLU A 38 -6.74 14.42 12.01
N LYS A 39 -6.85 15.75 11.88
CA LYS A 39 -5.68 16.66 11.92
C LYS A 39 -4.94 16.63 13.25
N GLU A 40 -5.66 16.54 14.37
CA GLU A 40 -5.04 16.44 15.70
C GLU A 40 -4.29 15.12 15.89
N LEU A 41 -4.85 14.00 15.40
CA LEU A 41 -4.17 12.70 15.46
C LEU A 41 -2.89 12.70 14.63
N LEU A 42 -2.93 13.25 13.42
CA LEU A 42 -1.77 13.35 12.54
C LEU A 42 -0.65 14.21 13.16
N LYS A 43 -1.04 15.30 13.86
CA LYS A 43 -0.09 16.14 14.60
C LYS A 43 0.59 15.36 15.73
N ARG A 44 -0.19 14.61 16.53
CA ARG A 44 0.35 13.78 17.63
C ARG A 44 1.28 12.68 17.10
N GLU A 45 0.92 12.02 16.00
CA GLU A 45 1.77 11.01 15.36
C GLU A 45 3.13 11.60 14.92
N ASN A 46 3.11 12.79 14.29
CA ASN A 46 4.33 13.49 13.90
C ASN A 46 5.21 13.89 15.10
N GLU A 47 4.61 14.33 16.20
CA GLU A 47 5.34 14.65 17.44
C GLU A 47 5.97 13.41 18.07
N LEU A 48 5.30 12.26 18.04
CA LEU A 48 5.85 10.99 18.54
C LEU A 48 7.02 10.50 17.67
N LEU A 49 6.90 10.61 16.35
CA LEU A 49 7.98 10.27 15.42
C LEU A 49 9.23 11.16 15.60
N GLN A 50 9.04 12.42 16.00
CA GLN A 50 10.18 13.28 16.35
C GLN A 50 10.83 12.85 17.67
N LYS A 51 10.03 12.53 18.69
CA LYS A 51 10.55 12.03 19.99
C LYS A 51 11.27 10.69 19.87
N GLU A 52 10.79 9.78 19.03
CA GLU A 52 11.44 8.49 18.76
C GLU A 52 12.83 8.69 18.12
N LYS A 53 12.95 9.65 17.19
CA LYS A 53 14.25 10.01 16.58
C LYS A 53 15.24 10.65 17.55
N GLU A 54 14.76 11.32 18.59
CA GLU A 54 15.62 11.89 19.65
C GLU A 54 16.09 10.83 20.66
N LEU A 55 15.26 9.81 20.91
CA LEU A 55 15.58 8.71 21.83
C LEU A 55 16.59 7.70 21.25
N ASP A 56 16.68 7.63 19.92
CA ASP A 56 17.54 6.71 19.17
C ASP A 56 18.91 7.30 18.80
N LYS A 57 19.40 8.30 19.55
CA LYS A 57 20.77 8.85 19.37
C LYS A 57 21.78 7.99 20.15
N PRO A 58 22.58 7.11 19.50
CA PRO A 58 23.61 6.35 20.20
C PRO A 58 24.74 7.26 20.69
N LEU A 59 25.03 7.16 21.99
CA LEU A 59 26.23 7.68 22.64
C LEU A 59 27.44 6.84 22.19
N LEU A 60 28.05 7.18 21.05
CA LEU A 60 29.18 6.44 20.49
C LEU A 60 30.50 6.93 21.09
N LYS A 61 31.04 6.15 22.03
CA LYS A 61 32.43 6.25 22.53
C LYS A 61 33.35 5.54 21.54
N GLN A 62 34.42 6.24 21.20
CA GLN A 62 35.38 5.96 20.11
C GLN A 62 36.17 4.65 20.32
N THR A 63 36.40 3.93 19.22
CA THR A 63 37.54 3.02 19.07
C THR A 63 38.19 3.23 17.70
N HIS A 64 39.53 3.25 17.74
CA HIS A 64 40.56 3.65 16.79
C HIS A 64 40.46 3.18 15.31
N GLN A 65 40.94 4.09 14.43
CA GLN A 65 41.27 4.03 12.98
C GLN A 65 42.34 2.97 12.62
N PRO A 66 42.70 2.69 11.33
CA PRO A 66 42.73 3.57 10.14
C PRO A 66 42.16 2.95 8.83
N ALA A 67 41.75 3.68 7.80
CA ALA A 67 42.61 4.47 6.91
C ALA A 67 41.77 5.31 5.92
N THR A 68 42.40 6.40 5.48
CA THR A 68 42.00 7.38 4.47
C THR A 68 41.48 6.77 3.17
N ILE A 69 40.25 7.13 2.76
CA ILE A 69 39.87 7.17 1.34
C ILE A 69 39.05 8.45 1.10
N THR A 70 39.61 9.26 0.22
CA THR A 70 39.11 10.47 -0.42
C THR A 70 37.64 10.38 -0.81
N GLU A 71 36.86 11.37 -0.36
CA GLU A 71 35.52 11.65 -0.86
C GLU A 71 35.59 12.05 -2.34
N SER A 72 35.16 11.15 -3.22
CA SER A 72 34.76 11.48 -4.58
C SER A 72 33.26 11.28 -4.68
N GLN A 73 32.57 12.38 -4.95
CA GLN A 73 31.14 12.48 -5.22
C GLN A 73 30.78 11.54 -6.37
N ASN A 74 30.32 10.33 -6.04
CA ASN A 74 29.77 9.41 -7.01
C ASN A 74 28.25 9.40 -6.85
N ASN A 75 27.55 9.82 -7.90
CA ASN A 75 26.10 9.76 -8.02
C ASN A 75 25.65 8.31 -7.89
N ASN A 76 25.42 7.88 -6.65
CA ASN A 76 25.07 6.51 -6.32
C ASN A 76 23.65 6.24 -6.84
N LYS A 77 23.56 5.67 -8.04
CA LYS A 77 22.45 4.77 -8.40
C LYS A 77 22.52 3.63 -7.38
N LYS A 78 21.83 3.83 -6.26
CA LYS A 78 21.69 2.87 -5.17
C LYS A 78 21.35 1.53 -5.80
N VAL A 79 22.27 0.58 -5.73
CA VAL A 79 22.03 -0.78 -6.18
C VAL A 79 20.79 -1.26 -5.42
N ASP A 80 19.75 -1.66 -6.16
CA ASP A 80 18.46 -2.09 -5.61
C ASP A 80 18.57 -3.52 -5.04
N ASN A 81 19.50 -3.70 -4.09
CA ASN A 81 19.74 -4.97 -3.42
C ASN A 81 18.49 -5.42 -2.62
N LEU A 82 18.10 -6.69 -2.81
CA LEU A 82 16.97 -7.35 -2.17
C LEU A 82 17.35 -8.33 -1.04
N ASP A 83 18.63 -8.44 -0.66
CA ASP A 83 19.11 -9.37 0.37
C ASP A 83 18.39 -9.27 1.72
N TYR A 84 17.89 -8.08 2.06
CA TYR A 84 17.14 -7.86 3.30
C TYR A 84 15.88 -8.73 3.39
N LEU A 85 15.31 -9.15 2.24
CA LEU A 85 14.14 -10.01 2.17
C LEU A 85 14.38 -11.38 2.80
N LYS A 86 15.62 -11.89 2.81
CA LYS A 86 15.98 -13.19 3.40
C LYS A 86 15.66 -13.28 4.90
N LYS A 87 15.58 -12.13 5.59
CA LYS A 87 15.32 -12.03 7.04
C LYS A 87 13.83 -11.94 7.39
N LEU A 88 12.95 -12.00 6.38
CA LEU A 88 11.51 -11.76 6.56
C LEU A 88 10.67 -13.05 6.64
N ASN A 89 11.31 -14.23 6.64
CA ASN A 89 10.61 -15.50 6.74
C ASN A 89 9.67 -15.55 7.96
N GLY A 90 8.43 -15.96 7.74
CA GLY A 90 7.39 -16.09 8.78
C GLY A 90 6.73 -14.77 9.21
N LYS A 91 7.17 -13.62 8.71
CA LYS A 91 6.57 -12.31 9.03
C LYS A 91 5.46 -11.95 8.05
N TYR A 92 4.53 -11.10 8.45
CA TYR A 92 3.50 -10.59 7.54
C TYR A 92 4.00 -9.38 6.72
N PRO A 93 3.59 -9.23 5.44
CA PRO A 93 3.93 -8.07 4.61
C PRO A 93 3.61 -6.72 5.27
N TYR A 94 2.49 -6.60 5.97
CA TYR A 94 2.10 -5.40 6.72
C TYR A 94 3.08 -5.08 7.86
N GLU A 95 3.43 -6.08 8.68
CA GLU A 95 4.34 -5.93 9.83
C GLU A 95 5.71 -5.40 9.41
N VAL A 96 6.22 -5.91 8.28
CA VAL A 96 7.54 -5.54 7.75
C VAL A 96 7.46 -4.33 6.82
N LYS A 97 6.28 -3.73 6.66
CA LYS A 97 6.03 -2.59 5.77
C LYS A 97 6.57 -2.86 4.35
N LEU A 98 6.27 -4.04 3.80
CA LEU A 98 6.88 -4.57 2.57
C LEU A 98 6.84 -3.57 1.39
N PHE A 99 5.73 -2.83 1.29
CA PHE A 99 5.45 -1.85 0.23
C PHE A 99 5.91 -0.40 0.55
N ASN A 100 6.69 -0.18 1.61
CA ASN A 100 7.21 1.13 1.96
C ASN A 100 8.57 1.40 1.29
N ASN A 101 8.52 2.13 0.17
CA ASN A 101 9.65 2.74 -0.58
C ASN A 101 10.99 1.98 -0.51
N SER A 102 10.92 0.66 -0.66
CA SER A 102 12.06 -0.25 -0.65
C SER A 102 12.59 -0.47 -2.07
N ALA A 103 13.73 -1.14 -2.20
CA ALA A 103 14.21 -1.62 -3.50
C ALA A 103 13.15 -2.51 -4.19
N LEU A 104 12.52 -3.41 -3.45
CA LEU A 104 11.42 -4.22 -3.95
C LEU A 104 10.26 -3.36 -4.47
N THR A 105 9.86 -2.33 -3.72
CA THR A 105 8.76 -1.44 -4.12
C THR A 105 9.06 -0.71 -5.43
N ARG A 106 10.30 -0.24 -5.65
CA ARG A 106 10.70 0.38 -6.92
C ARG A 106 10.63 -0.60 -8.08
N ARG A 107 11.15 -1.81 -7.88
CA ARG A 107 11.14 -2.89 -8.87
C ARG A 107 9.72 -3.30 -9.25
N LEU A 108 8.83 -3.48 -8.27
CA LEU A 108 7.40 -3.76 -8.50
C LEU A 108 6.68 -2.64 -9.25
N LYS A 109 6.97 -1.37 -8.96
CA LYS A 109 6.41 -0.23 -9.73
C LYS A 109 6.86 -0.25 -11.18
N SER A 110 8.14 -0.54 -11.42
CA SER A 110 8.67 -0.67 -12.78
C SER A 110 8.03 -1.85 -13.52
N LEU A 111 7.92 -3.00 -12.84
CA LEU A 111 7.41 -4.24 -13.42
C LEU A 111 5.90 -4.17 -13.75
N LEU A 112 5.10 -3.62 -12.83
CA LEU A 112 3.64 -3.60 -12.97
C LEU A 112 3.12 -2.33 -13.65
N GLY A 113 3.92 -1.27 -13.74
CA GLY A 113 3.51 0.01 -14.31
C GLY A 113 2.21 0.53 -13.68
N SER A 114 1.22 0.83 -14.51
CA SER A 114 -0.10 1.32 -14.08
C SER A 114 -0.85 0.35 -13.17
N ARG A 115 -0.53 -0.95 -13.23
CA ARG A 115 -1.17 -2.00 -12.41
C ARG A 115 -0.69 -2.03 -10.96
N TYR A 116 0.44 -1.38 -10.64
CA TYR A 116 0.98 -1.37 -9.29
C TYR A 116 -0.01 -0.81 -8.26
N LYS A 117 -0.77 0.24 -8.62
CA LYS A 117 -1.75 0.84 -7.70
C LYS A 117 -2.85 -0.16 -7.34
N PHE A 118 -3.45 -0.81 -8.34
CA PHE A 118 -4.45 -1.86 -8.13
C PHE A 118 -3.88 -3.00 -7.27
N PHE A 119 -2.69 -3.49 -7.62
CA PHE A 119 -2.00 -4.54 -6.88
C PHE A 119 -1.84 -4.19 -5.40
N LYS A 120 -1.30 -3.00 -5.08
CA LYS A 120 -1.04 -2.58 -3.70
C LYS A 120 -2.32 -2.33 -2.92
N ASP A 121 -3.27 -1.60 -3.51
CA ASP A 121 -4.49 -1.17 -2.80
C ASP A 121 -5.45 -2.34 -2.54
N THR A 122 -5.35 -3.42 -3.34
CA THR A 122 -6.20 -4.61 -3.23
C THR A 122 -5.55 -5.72 -2.39
N TRP A 123 -4.25 -5.60 -2.10
CA TRP A 123 -3.52 -6.53 -1.21
C TRP A 123 -3.90 -6.26 0.25
N VAL A 124 -4.97 -6.91 0.73
CA VAL A 124 -5.53 -6.64 2.07
C VAL A 124 -5.39 -7.84 3.00
N VAL A 125 -5.79 -9.04 2.55
CA VAL A 125 -5.68 -10.27 3.34
C VAL A 125 -4.36 -10.92 3.01
N GLU A 126 -3.46 -11.01 3.99
CA GLU A 126 -2.08 -11.43 3.79
C GLU A 126 -1.80 -12.81 4.40
N THR A 127 -0.80 -13.50 3.87
CA THR A 127 -0.23 -14.70 4.50
C THR A 127 1.22 -14.43 4.93
N PRO A 128 1.76 -15.19 5.90
CA PRO A 128 3.17 -15.07 6.28
C PRO A 128 4.08 -15.25 5.07
N ILE A 129 5.07 -14.37 4.95
CA ILE A 129 6.15 -14.44 3.95
C ILE A 129 6.87 -15.78 4.11
N LYS A 130 7.17 -16.44 2.99
CA LYS A 130 7.94 -17.68 2.95
C LYS A 130 9.26 -17.45 2.24
N ILE A 131 10.33 -17.99 2.81
CA ILE A 131 11.62 -18.16 2.12
C ILE A 131 11.82 -19.64 1.86
N SER A 132 11.83 -20.06 0.60
CA SER A 132 11.97 -21.46 0.22
C SER A 132 12.60 -21.59 -1.16
N ASN A 133 13.46 -22.57 -1.38
CA ASN A 133 14.12 -22.83 -2.67
C ASN A 133 14.77 -21.58 -3.28
N ASN A 134 15.49 -20.81 -2.45
CA ASN A 134 16.09 -19.51 -2.83
C ASN A 134 15.10 -18.46 -3.35
N ASN A 135 13.79 -18.62 -3.07
CA ASN A 135 12.78 -17.64 -3.38
C ASN A 135 12.29 -16.94 -2.11
N PHE A 136 12.17 -15.61 -2.17
CA PHE A 136 11.21 -14.90 -1.32
C PHE A 136 9.83 -15.00 -1.94
N ILE A 137 8.82 -15.29 -1.12
CA ILE A 137 7.44 -15.47 -1.55
C ILE A 137 6.54 -14.69 -0.60
N ALA A 138 5.80 -13.74 -1.14
CA ALA A 138 4.74 -13.05 -0.42
C ALA A 138 3.44 -13.18 -1.21
N SER A 139 2.32 -13.33 -0.52
CA SER A 139 1.00 -13.44 -1.15
C SER A 139 -0.03 -12.66 -0.36
N GLY A 140 -1.00 -12.11 -1.08
CA GLY A 140 -2.13 -11.41 -0.51
C GLY A 140 -3.34 -11.47 -1.43
N CYS A 141 -4.49 -11.06 -0.94
CA CYS A 141 -5.72 -11.09 -1.71
C CYS A 141 -6.70 -9.98 -1.32
N GLN A 142 -7.69 -9.79 -2.19
CA GLN A 142 -8.80 -8.88 -1.94
C GLN A 142 -9.64 -9.39 -0.77
N GLN A 143 -9.92 -8.49 0.18
CA GLN A 143 -10.80 -8.81 1.30
C GLN A 143 -12.16 -9.30 0.79
N HIS A 144 -12.65 -10.41 1.36
CA HIS A 144 -13.89 -11.08 0.97
C HIS A 144 -13.97 -11.65 -0.46
N ASN A 145 -12.90 -11.57 -1.26
CA ASN A 145 -12.86 -12.10 -2.64
C ASN A 145 -11.56 -12.86 -2.95
N CYS A 146 -10.96 -13.50 -1.95
CA CYS A 146 -9.64 -14.13 -2.10
C CYS A 146 -9.58 -15.27 -3.12
N GLY A 147 -10.70 -15.96 -3.37
CA GLY A 147 -10.77 -17.00 -4.39
C GLY A 147 -10.61 -16.46 -5.81
N ASN A 148 -11.14 -15.26 -6.10
CA ASN A 148 -11.13 -14.72 -7.45
C ASN A 148 -10.06 -13.65 -7.67
N THR A 149 -9.74 -12.86 -6.64
CA THR A 149 -8.77 -11.77 -6.74
C THR A 149 -7.65 -11.91 -5.70
N ASN A 150 -6.49 -12.37 -6.16
CA ASN A 150 -5.32 -12.63 -5.34
C ASN A 150 -4.00 -12.35 -6.09
N PHE A 151 -2.92 -12.28 -5.32
CA PHE A 151 -1.66 -11.74 -5.75
C PHE A 151 -0.50 -12.53 -5.16
N ILE A 152 0.62 -12.53 -5.88
CA ILE A 152 1.88 -13.12 -5.41
C ILE A 152 3.06 -12.26 -5.85
N ILE A 153 4.10 -12.24 -5.03
CA ILE A 153 5.43 -11.71 -5.34
C ILE A 153 6.40 -12.86 -5.15
N VAL A 154 7.25 -13.08 -6.14
CA VAL A 154 8.36 -14.01 -6.02
C VAL A 154 9.65 -13.25 -6.32
N VAL A 155 10.68 -13.41 -5.48
CA VAL A 155 12.03 -12.94 -5.80
C VAL A 155 12.95 -14.14 -5.82
N ASP A 156 13.52 -14.42 -6.99
CA ASP A 156 14.56 -15.45 -7.16
C ASP A 156 15.90 -14.85 -6.75
N PHE A 157 16.44 -15.28 -5.61
CA PHE A 157 17.70 -14.75 -5.08
C PHE A 157 18.94 -15.20 -5.87
N LEU A 158 18.85 -16.28 -6.65
CA LEU A 158 19.99 -16.74 -7.47
C LEU A 158 20.15 -15.88 -8.72
N LYS A 159 19.02 -15.49 -9.31
CA LYS A 159 18.99 -14.68 -10.53
C LYS A 159 18.85 -13.19 -10.27
N ASP A 160 18.51 -12.80 -9.04
CA ASP A 160 18.11 -11.44 -8.68
C ASP A 160 16.98 -10.92 -9.60
N ILE A 161 15.90 -11.71 -9.73
CA ILE A 161 14.73 -11.37 -10.55
C ILE A 161 13.47 -11.30 -9.68
N VAL A 162 12.67 -10.26 -9.89
CA VAL A 162 11.34 -10.10 -9.32
C VAL A 162 10.28 -10.57 -10.31
N TYR A 163 9.34 -11.35 -9.80
CA TYR A 163 8.14 -11.78 -10.46
C TYR A 163 6.93 -11.29 -9.66
N ALA A 164 5.84 -11.01 -10.36
CA ALA A 164 4.56 -10.67 -9.74
C ALA A 164 3.41 -11.37 -10.48
N GLY A 165 2.42 -11.80 -9.72
CA GLY A 165 1.20 -12.40 -10.24
C GLY A 165 -0.02 -11.59 -9.82
N ILE A 166 -0.93 -11.38 -10.76
CA ILE A 166 -2.24 -10.76 -10.52
C ILE A 166 -3.30 -11.72 -11.04
N ARG A 167 -4.14 -12.23 -10.14
CA ARG A 167 -5.42 -12.83 -10.48
C ARG A 167 -6.48 -11.77 -10.18
N GLU A 168 -7.23 -11.37 -11.18
CA GLU A 168 -8.31 -10.39 -11.08
C GLU A 168 -9.58 -11.04 -11.62
N GLU A 169 -10.55 -11.30 -10.74
CA GLU A 169 -11.80 -11.98 -11.08
C GLU A 169 -11.57 -13.29 -11.86
N GLY A 170 -10.63 -14.11 -11.38
CA GLY A 170 -10.25 -15.38 -11.99
C GLY A 170 -9.29 -15.27 -13.19
N THR A 171 -9.07 -14.08 -13.74
CA THR A 171 -8.14 -13.88 -14.86
C THR A 171 -6.72 -13.71 -14.35
N VAL A 172 -5.81 -14.60 -14.77
CA VAL A 172 -4.41 -14.61 -14.34
C VAL A 172 -3.51 -13.85 -15.31
N LYS A 173 -2.64 -13.00 -14.77
CA LYS A 173 -1.50 -12.40 -15.46
C LYS A 173 -0.24 -12.50 -14.62
N VAL A 174 0.85 -12.92 -15.26
CA VAL A 174 2.19 -13.03 -14.66
C VAL A 174 3.11 -11.99 -15.29
N TYR A 175 3.98 -11.42 -14.48
CA TYR A 175 4.97 -10.42 -14.85
C TYR A 175 6.34 -10.88 -14.33
N SER A 176 7.39 -10.73 -15.13
CA SER A 176 8.78 -10.92 -14.74
C SER A 176 9.65 -9.81 -15.32
N GLU A 177 10.73 -9.44 -14.62
CA GLU A 177 11.61 -8.37 -15.07
C GLU A 177 12.41 -8.71 -16.33
N ASP A 178 12.60 -10.00 -16.63
CA ASP A 178 13.42 -10.49 -17.73
C ASP A 178 12.68 -11.47 -18.67
N GLU A 179 11.35 -11.55 -18.56
CA GLU A 179 10.49 -12.49 -19.32
C GLU A 179 10.75 -13.98 -19.02
N SER A 180 11.60 -14.29 -18.03
CA SER A 180 11.85 -15.68 -17.64
C SER A 180 10.72 -16.26 -16.81
N ASN A 181 10.81 -17.57 -16.58
CA ASN A 181 9.85 -18.36 -15.80
C ASN A 181 10.41 -18.70 -14.41
N ASN A 182 9.51 -18.82 -13.44
CA ASN A 182 9.79 -19.31 -12.10
C ASN A 182 8.76 -20.40 -11.70
N ALA A 183 9.20 -21.45 -11.03
CA ALA A 183 8.30 -22.56 -10.68
C ALA A 183 7.21 -22.15 -9.68
N GLU A 184 7.50 -21.22 -8.76
CA GLU A 184 6.54 -20.76 -7.75
C GLU A 184 5.43 -19.91 -8.38
N ILE A 185 5.80 -18.96 -9.24
CA ILE A 185 4.83 -18.11 -9.92
C ILE A 185 3.93 -18.94 -10.85
N ASN A 186 4.50 -19.96 -11.51
CA ASN A 186 3.74 -20.87 -12.36
C ASN A 186 2.81 -21.77 -11.56
N ARG A 187 3.21 -22.24 -10.37
CA ARG A 187 2.32 -23.02 -9.50
C ARG A 187 1.12 -22.18 -9.10
N TRP A 188 1.35 -20.99 -8.55
CA TRP A 188 0.28 -20.07 -8.16
C TRP A 188 -0.66 -19.70 -9.33
N ALA A 189 -0.12 -19.54 -10.55
CA ALA A 189 -0.90 -19.22 -11.73
C ALA A 189 -1.86 -20.35 -12.15
N ASN A 190 -1.49 -21.62 -11.87
CA ASN A 190 -2.26 -22.80 -12.23
C ASN A 190 -3.11 -23.36 -11.07
N ASP A 191 -2.93 -22.84 -9.85
CA ASP A 191 -3.81 -23.17 -8.73
C ASP A 191 -5.21 -22.60 -9.01
N ASN A 192 -6.25 -23.44 -8.92
CA ASN A 192 -7.65 -23.06 -9.17
C ASN A 192 -8.34 -22.61 -7.88
#